data_AF-A0AAD7VHX0-F1
#
_entry.id   AF-A0AAD7VHX0-F1
#
_cell.length_a   1.000
_cell.length_b   1.000
_cell.length_c   1.000
_cell.angle_alpha   90.00
_cell.angle_beta   90.00
_cell.angle_gamma   90.00
#
_symmetry.space_group_name_H-M   'P 1'
#
loop_
_entity.id
_entity.type
_entity.pdbx_description
1 polymer ?
#
loop_
_entity_poly.entity_id
_entity_poly.type
_entity_poly.pdbx_seq_one_letter_code
_entity_poly.pdbx_strand_id
1 'polypeptide(L)'
;MDGGSPDQESICSGTKRSSLSSGSRPQNQKEFFYRFVESDILTAELEDWFESVEESAPKKHAFNVPFELIELQKFDYALEGISFQQVIRMPNAVNTSTSDAVEANAYLAVEDFLHASVKGLWEAFWSQDEPIPFSVGCLYNSNLKFYQAEKAIANGKLEGLCATGVMLNNPRHPHGKWDHILELALLRPDIGSLAVGSNRKPSLSVIGDALFYALRMLLARSLSRLSFFQDSSTVFILLVDSQYGGVVKIEGDVNKMDFDVNNVYECAAEWIKMHSTISVSPIDRIWNKLGNANWGDIGALQLLFATFHSIMQYAGVPKHSIEDLAADHSSRLQTRRVERQLGDARANGNGLFRYQQRSVSPEIVEVQDDEVKIESKESMKLEVGSVLWLEDSDGQKGYRINEVMTTGEFTYYIASHVEEPGRSLFPLCWFSSFSAGTSMGRYEFVVSSSKAYQNIDNNETERSI
;
A
#
# COMPACT_ATOMS: atom_id res chain seq x y z
N MET A 1 80.80 -16.35 45.06
CA MET A 1 79.38 -15.98 44.87
C MET A 1 78.59 -17.26 45.03
N ASP A 2 78.04 -17.42 46.23
CA ASP A 2 76.80 -18.12 46.67
C ASP A 2 76.08 -18.99 45.63
N GLY A 3 75.53 -20.18 45.89
CA GLY A 3 75.01 -20.82 47.10
C GLY A 3 73.81 -21.70 46.64
N GLY A 4 73.62 -22.90 47.19
CA GLY A 4 72.66 -23.91 46.67
C GLY A 4 71.24 -23.92 47.28
N SER A 5 70.31 -24.64 46.60
CA SER A 5 68.99 -25.19 47.04
C SER A 5 67.93 -24.21 47.62
N PRO A 6 66.64 -24.57 47.89
CA PRO A 6 65.83 -25.78 47.60
C PRO A 6 64.35 -25.51 47.14
N ASP A 7 63.56 -26.60 47.05
CA ASP A 7 62.08 -26.65 47.01
C ASP A 7 61.37 -26.16 48.31
N GLN A 8 60.03 -26.01 48.23
CA GLN A 8 58.98 -25.74 49.26
C GLN A 8 58.67 -24.24 49.53
N GLU A 9 57.43 -23.73 49.67
CA GLU A 9 56.11 -24.29 49.94
C GLU A 9 54.99 -23.24 49.67
N SER A 10 53.78 -23.71 49.30
CA SER A 10 52.45 -23.18 49.67
C SER A 10 52.06 -21.70 49.46
N ILE A 11 51.05 -21.43 48.60
CA ILE A 11 49.71 -20.93 49.00
C ILE A 11 48.64 -21.43 47.99
N CYS A 12 47.62 -22.12 48.51
CA CYS A 12 46.38 -22.45 47.83
C CYS A 12 45.51 -21.19 47.67
N SER A 13 45.09 -20.83 46.47
CA SER A 13 43.81 -20.15 46.19
C SER A 13 43.52 -20.32 44.68
N GLY A 14 42.45 -20.99 44.30
CA GLY A 14 41.15 -20.36 44.25
C GLY A 14 40.72 -20.27 42.78
N THR A 15 40.02 -21.30 42.34
CA THR A 15 39.09 -21.37 41.20
C THR A 15 38.85 -20.05 40.46
N LYS A 16 39.35 -19.92 39.23
CA LYS A 16 38.65 -19.17 38.17
C LYS A 16 38.82 -19.88 36.82
N ARG A 17 38.03 -20.95 36.64
CA ARG A 17 37.55 -21.31 35.29
C ARG A 17 36.70 -20.13 34.79
N SER A 18 37.33 -19.15 34.16
CA SER A 18 36.65 -18.22 33.26
C SER A 18 36.46 -18.91 31.91
N SER A 19 35.63 -19.95 31.91
CA SER A 19 35.07 -20.56 30.71
C SER A 19 33.58 -20.26 30.69
N LEU A 20 33.23 -18.98 30.59
CA LEU A 20 31.86 -18.55 30.34
C LEU A 20 31.56 -18.71 28.85
N SER A 21 30.94 -19.85 28.57
CA SER A 21 29.99 -20.13 27.49
C SER A 21 29.62 -18.96 26.56
N SER A 22 30.32 -18.81 25.44
CA SER A 22 29.78 -18.14 24.25
C SER A 22 28.97 -19.09 23.36
N GLY A 23 29.01 -20.40 23.64
CA GLY A 23 28.30 -21.43 22.87
C GLY A 23 26.81 -21.58 23.20
N SER A 24 26.38 -21.22 24.43
CA SER A 24 24.98 -21.41 24.85
C SER A 24 24.03 -20.38 24.23
N ARG A 25 24.47 -19.14 24.00
CA ARG A 25 23.57 -18.06 23.57
C ARG A 25 22.95 -18.29 22.18
N PRO A 26 23.70 -18.64 21.13
CA PRO A 26 23.11 -18.94 19.82
C PRO A 26 22.18 -20.16 19.86
N GLN A 27 22.47 -21.12 20.74
CA GLN A 27 21.65 -22.31 20.94
C GLN A 27 20.34 -21.97 21.65
N ASN A 28 20.40 -21.18 22.72
CA ASN A 28 19.23 -20.70 23.46
C ASN A 28 18.35 -19.83 22.57
N GLN A 29 18.92 -18.93 21.77
CA GLN A 29 18.15 -18.10 20.83
C GLN A 29 17.42 -18.94 19.78
N LYS A 30 18.07 -20.00 19.28
CA LYS A 30 17.44 -20.93 18.33
C LYS A 30 16.31 -21.73 18.99
N GLU A 31 16.52 -22.20 20.21
CA GLU A 31 15.49 -22.92 20.97
C GLU A 31 14.32 -22.01 21.35
N PHE A 32 14.60 -20.77 21.76
CA PHE A 32 13.62 -19.72 22.00
C PHE A 32 12.72 -19.51 20.79
N PHE A 33 13.31 -19.32 19.60
CA PHE A 33 12.55 -19.16 18.36
C PHE A 33 11.62 -20.34 18.02
N TYR A 34 12.02 -21.57 18.36
CA TYR A 34 11.18 -22.74 18.14
C TYR A 34 10.06 -22.91 19.17
N ARG A 35 10.25 -22.38 20.39
CA ARG A 35 9.24 -22.41 21.46
C ARG A 35 8.26 -21.24 21.37
N PHE A 36 8.69 -20.10 20.84
CA PHE A 36 7.83 -18.96 20.57
C PHE A 36 6.96 -19.28 19.36
N VAL A 37 5.69 -19.67 19.55
CA VAL A 37 4.80 -20.16 18.47
C VAL A 37 3.38 -19.60 18.56
N GLU A 38 2.91 -19.21 19.74
CA GLU A 38 1.51 -18.83 19.97
C GLU A 38 1.38 -17.31 20.17
N SER A 39 0.57 -16.65 19.34
CA SER A 39 0.34 -15.20 19.45
C SER A 39 -0.56 -14.84 20.63
N ASP A 40 -1.52 -15.70 20.96
CA ASP A 40 -2.48 -15.49 22.05
C ASP A 40 -1.77 -15.38 23.42
N ILE A 41 -0.77 -16.23 23.66
CA ILE A 41 0.01 -16.20 24.93
C ILE A 41 0.77 -14.88 25.04
N LEU A 42 1.44 -14.43 23.96
CA LEU A 42 2.14 -13.14 23.98
C LEU A 42 1.16 -11.99 24.22
N THR A 43 -0.01 -12.04 23.58
CA THR A 43 -1.03 -10.99 23.70
C THR A 43 -1.52 -10.88 25.13
N ALA A 44 -1.73 -12.01 25.82
CA ALA A 44 -2.10 -12.03 27.24
C ALA A 44 -1.02 -11.40 28.14
N GLU A 45 0.27 -11.68 27.90
CA GLU A 45 1.40 -11.08 28.65
C GLU A 45 1.56 -9.55 28.42
N LEU A 46 0.93 -9.03 27.36
CA LEU A 46 0.95 -7.61 26.99
C LEU A 46 -0.34 -6.86 27.36
N GLU A 47 -1.38 -7.55 27.82
CA GLU A 47 -2.71 -6.98 28.08
C GLU A 47 -2.65 -5.81 29.07
N ASP A 48 -2.10 -6.03 30.27
CA ASP A 48 -1.90 -4.99 31.30
C ASP A 48 -1.10 -3.79 30.78
N TRP A 49 -0.12 -4.05 29.90
CA TRP A 49 0.69 -2.99 29.32
C TRP A 49 -0.11 -2.17 28.30
N PHE A 50 -0.89 -2.81 27.44
CA PHE A 50 -1.76 -2.11 26.51
C PHE A 50 -2.76 -1.19 27.23
N GLU A 51 -3.37 -1.67 28.32
CA GLU A 51 -4.26 -0.86 29.16
C GLU A 51 -3.53 0.37 29.70
N SER A 52 -2.32 0.19 30.23
CA SER A 52 -1.50 1.31 30.73
C SER A 52 -1.15 2.35 29.66
N VAL A 53 -0.90 1.90 28.42
CA VAL A 53 -0.59 2.79 27.29
C VAL A 53 -1.83 3.57 26.88
N GLU A 54 -3.01 2.96 26.86
CA GLU A 54 -4.27 3.65 26.56
C GLU A 54 -4.66 4.68 27.65
N GLU A 55 -4.52 4.31 28.93
CA GLU A 55 -4.81 5.21 30.05
C GLU A 55 -3.91 6.45 30.08
N SER A 56 -2.64 6.28 29.69
CA SER A 56 -1.66 7.37 29.64
C SER A 56 -1.88 8.36 28.48
N ALA A 57 -2.76 8.04 27.52
CA ALA A 57 -2.98 8.83 26.30
C ALA A 57 -4.39 9.46 26.22
N PRO A 58 -4.81 10.34 27.15
CA PRO A 58 -6.21 10.79 27.25
C PRO A 58 -6.77 11.56 26.05
N LYS A 59 -5.95 11.98 25.06
CA LYS A 59 -6.39 12.73 23.86
C LYS A 59 -5.54 12.52 22.59
N LYS A 60 -4.57 11.61 22.59
CA LYS A 60 -3.67 11.33 21.43
C LYS A 60 -3.66 9.83 21.11
N HIS A 61 -3.16 9.48 19.92
CA HIS A 61 -2.91 8.08 19.57
C HIS A 61 -2.00 7.44 20.63
N ALA A 62 -2.35 6.23 21.07
CA ALA A 62 -1.59 5.44 22.06
C ALA A 62 -0.17 5.15 21.57
N PHE A 63 -0.02 5.04 20.24
CA PHE A 63 1.24 4.85 19.54
C PHE A 63 1.49 6.03 18.59
N ASN A 64 2.77 6.26 18.28
CA ASN A 64 3.15 7.21 17.24
C ASN A 64 2.72 6.71 15.86
N VAL A 65 2.53 7.61 14.89
CA VAL A 65 2.22 7.24 13.51
C VAL A 65 3.55 6.90 12.79
N PRO A 66 3.61 5.82 11.99
CA PRO A 66 4.86 5.39 11.34
C PRO A 66 5.35 6.34 10.25
N PHE A 67 4.45 7.11 9.63
CA PHE A 67 4.73 7.98 8.50
C PHE A 67 4.09 9.35 8.69
N GLU A 68 4.78 10.41 8.28
CA GLU A 68 4.20 11.74 8.27
C GLU A 68 3.29 11.93 7.05
N LEU A 69 2.20 12.70 7.19
CA LEU A 69 1.27 12.96 6.09
C LEU A 69 1.97 13.64 4.90
N ILE A 70 2.94 14.51 5.17
CA ILE A 70 3.70 15.23 4.13
C ILE A 70 4.55 14.24 3.31
N GLU A 71 5.11 13.20 3.94
CA GLU A 71 5.86 12.16 3.24
C GLU A 71 4.93 11.33 2.34
N LEU A 72 3.77 10.95 2.86
CA LEU A 72 2.76 10.22 2.07
C LEU A 72 2.26 11.05 0.88
N GLN A 73 2.08 12.37 1.03
CA GLN A 73 1.69 13.26 -0.07
C GLN A 73 2.78 13.38 -1.15
N LYS A 74 4.05 13.47 -0.75
CA LYS A 74 5.16 13.45 -1.71
C LYS A 74 5.25 12.13 -2.44
N PHE A 75 5.04 11.03 -1.71
CA PHE A 75 5.04 9.69 -2.27
C PHE A 75 3.89 9.48 -3.25
N ASP A 76 2.67 9.91 -2.92
CA ASP A 76 1.50 9.91 -3.82
C ASP A 76 1.81 10.65 -5.12
N TYR A 77 2.34 11.87 -5.02
CA TYR A 77 2.71 12.66 -6.19
C TYR A 77 3.80 11.99 -7.06
N ALA A 78 4.77 11.32 -6.44
CA ALA A 78 5.77 10.53 -7.17
C ALA A 78 5.17 9.29 -7.86
N LEU A 79 4.20 8.65 -7.22
CA LEU A 79 3.46 7.50 -7.75
C LEU A 79 2.43 7.89 -8.81
N GLU A 80 2.06 9.16 -8.91
CA GLU A 80 1.10 9.61 -9.91
C GLU A 80 1.70 9.41 -11.31
N GLY A 81 1.00 8.62 -12.13
CA GLY A 81 1.57 8.15 -13.39
C GLY A 81 2.51 6.95 -13.23
N ILE A 82 2.38 6.11 -12.18
CA ILE A 82 2.87 4.72 -12.10
C ILE A 82 1.68 3.78 -12.35
N SER A 83 1.91 2.66 -13.05
CA SER A 83 0.86 1.77 -13.52
C SER A 83 0.97 0.50 -12.70
N PHE A 84 0.22 0.46 -11.61
CA PHE A 84 0.01 -0.76 -10.88
C PHE A 84 -0.90 -1.68 -11.71
N GLN A 85 -0.63 -2.99 -11.62
CA GLN A 85 -1.49 -3.99 -12.24
C GLN A 85 -2.89 -3.92 -11.63
N GLN A 86 -3.90 -4.24 -12.44
CA GLN A 86 -5.25 -4.40 -11.91
C GLN A 86 -5.27 -5.61 -10.99
N VAL A 87 -5.77 -5.40 -9.76
CA VAL A 87 -5.82 -6.43 -8.74
C VAL A 87 -7.16 -7.16 -8.72
N ILE A 88 -7.15 -8.41 -8.25
CA ILE A 88 -8.34 -9.16 -7.87
C ILE A 88 -9.18 -8.31 -6.91
N ARG A 89 -10.49 -8.27 -7.15
CA ARG A 89 -11.42 -7.50 -6.32
C ARG A 89 -11.50 -8.09 -4.91
N MET A 90 -11.26 -7.26 -3.91
CA MET A 90 -11.48 -7.62 -2.53
C MET A 90 -12.98 -7.87 -2.30
N PRO A 91 -13.38 -9.04 -1.78
CA PRO A 91 -14.78 -9.30 -1.50
C PRO A 91 -15.26 -8.35 -0.39
N ASN A 92 -16.39 -7.68 -0.64
CA ASN A 92 -16.95 -6.75 0.32
C ASN A 92 -17.74 -7.52 1.40
N ALA A 93 -17.24 -7.53 2.64
CA ALA A 93 -17.85 -8.24 3.76
C ALA A 93 -19.23 -7.69 4.19
N VAL A 94 -19.67 -6.55 3.63
CA VAL A 94 -20.95 -5.89 3.99
C VAL A 94 -22.18 -6.75 3.68
N ASN A 95 -22.07 -7.82 2.87
CA ASN A 95 -23.25 -8.50 2.34
C ASN A 95 -23.34 -10.03 2.49
N THR A 96 -22.47 -10.76 3.21
CA THR A 96 -22.73 -12.20 3.45
C THR A 96 -22.00 -12.77 4.65
N SER A 97 -22.70 -13.66 5.37
CA SER A 97 -22.15 -14.71 6.25
C SER A 97 -20.83 -15.28 5.72
N THR A 98 -19.84 -15.41 6.61
CA THR A 98 -18.53 -16.03 6.39
C THR A 98 -18.66 -17.37 5.67
N SER A 99 -18.54 -17.36 4.36
CA SER A 99 -18.43 -18.55 3.52
C SER A 99 -16.95 -18.72 3.17
N ASP A 100 -16.45 -19.94 3.21
CA ASP A 100 -15.08 -20.31 2.82
C ASP A 100 -14.69 -19.70 1.46
N ALA A 101 -15.64 -19.56 0.53
CA ALA A 101 -15.39 -18.95 -0.77
C ALA A 101 -15.06 -17.45 -0.67
N VAL A 102 -15.68 -16.72 0.26
CA VAL A 102 -15.44 -15.29 0.48
C VAL A 102 -14.06 -15.09 1.11
N GLU A 103 -13.72 -15.90 2.10
CA GLU A 103 -12.42 -15.86 2.76
C GLU A 103 -11.28 -16.25 1.82
N ALA A 104 -11.48 -17.30 1.01
CA ALA A 104 -10.53 -17.71 -0.03
C ALA A 104 -10.24 -16.57 -1.02
N ASN A 105 -11.29 -15.87 -1.49
CA ASN A 105 -11.13 -14.73 -2.39
C ASN A 105 -10.43 -13.54 -1.73
N ALA A 106 -10.60 -13.33 -0.43
CA ALA A 106 -9.89 -12.28 0.30
C ALA A 106 -8.38 -12.56 0.35
N TYR A 107 -7.97 -13.81 0.62
CA TYR A 107 -6.54 -14.18 0.56
C TYR A 107 -5.94 -14.00 -0.83
N LEU A 108 -6.67 -14.38 -1.89
CA LEU A 108 -6.25 -14.15 -3.27
C LEU A 108 -6.11 -12.66 -3.59
N ALA A 109 -7.07 -11.82 -3.15
CA ALA A 109 -7.02 -10.38 -3.35
C ALA A 109 -5.84 -9.72 -2.63
N VAL A 110 -5.51 -10.16 -1.40
CA VAL A 110 -4.33 -9.67 -0.67
C VAL A 110 -3.03 -10.14 -1.32
N GLU A 111 -2.94 -11.41 -1.74
CA GLU A 111 -1.76 -11.93 -2.46
C GLU A 111 -1.50 -11.13 -3.74
N ASP A 112 -2.53 -10.89 -4.54
CA ASP A 112 -2.42 -10.14 -5.79
C ASP A 112 -2.13 -8.64 -5.55
N PHE A 113 -2.68 -8.05 -4.48
CA PHE A 113 -2.36 -6.68 -4.07
C PHE A 113 -0.88 -6.51 -3.71
N LEU A 114 -0.32 -7.41 -2.89
CA LEU A 114 1.10 -7.36 -2.54
C LEU A 114 1.98 -7.60 -3.77
N HIS A 115 1.59 -8.52 -4.65
CA HIS A 115 2.32 -8.77 -5.88
C HIS A 115 2.35 -7.53 -6.79
N ALA A 116 1.18 -6.90 -7.01
CA ALA A 116 1.08 -5.66 -7.78
C ALA A 116 1.86 -4.51 -7.15
N SER A 117 1.81 -4.38 -5.81
CA SER A 117 2.52 -3.36 -5.03
C SER A 117 4.03 -3.48 -5.20
N VAL A 118 4.58 -4.65 -4.88
CA VAL A 118 6.03 -4.90 -4.93
C VAL A 118 6.55 -4.78 -6.36
N LYS A 119 5.80 -5.29 -7.34
CA LYS A 119 6.16 -5.17 -8.75
C LYS A 119 6.19 -3.71 -9.20
N GLY A 120 5.10 -2.96 -8.96
CA GLY A 120 5.00 -1.57 -9.38
C GLY A 120 6.07 -0.69 -8.74
N LEU A 121 6.37 -0.90 -7.46
CA LEU A 121 7.44 -0.18 -6.76
C LEU A 121 8.84 -0.57 -7.25
N TRP A 122 9.09 -1.86 -7.49
CA TRP A 122 10.38 -2.31 -8.02
C TRP A 122 10.68 -1.71 -9.40
N GLU A 123 9.71 -1.77 -10.31
CA GLU A 123 9.82 -1.23 -11.67
C GLU A 123 9.97 0.30 -11.68
N ALA A 124 9.31 0.97 -10.74
CA ALA A 124 9.38 2.42 -10.61
C ALA A 124 10.71 2.94 -10.04
N PHE A 125 11.19 2.32 -8.95
CA PHE A 125 12.26 2.88 -8.13
C PHE A 125 13.62 2.19 -8.35
N TRP A 126 13.65 0.90 -8.72
CA TRP A 126 14.90 0.14 -8.85
C TRP A 126 15.22 -0.31 -10.27
N SER A 127 14.31 -0.99 -10.97
CA SER A 127 14.61 -1.49 -12.31
C SER A 127 13.38 -1.99 -13.05
N GLN A 128 13.18 -1.51 -14.28
CA GLN A 128 12.18 -2.05 -15.20
C GLN A 128 12.65 -3.33 -15.93
N ASP A 129 13.97 -3.48 -16.11
CA ASP A 129 14.55 -4.56 -16.93
C ASP A 129 15.00 -5.78 -16.12
N GLU A 130 15.19 -5.62 -14.81
CA GLU A 130 15.66 -6.71 -13.95
C GLU A 130 14.48 -7.51 -13.38
N PRO A 131 14.61 -8.86 -13.29
CA PRO A 131 13.56 -9.68 -12.70
C PRO A 131 13.36 -9.30 -11.23
N ILE A 132 12.09 -9.24 -10.83
CA ILE A 132 11.70 -8.90 -9.46
C ILE A 132 12.28 -9.97 -8.51
N PRO A 133 13.08 -9.58 -7.50
CA PRO A 133 13.74 -10.54 -6.61
C PRO A 133 12.83 -11.06 -5.50
N PHE A 134 11.51 -10.88 -5.63
CA PHE A 134 10.53 -11.17 -4.59
C PHE A 134 9.48 -12.19 -5.05
N SER A 135 8.94 -12.92 -4.08
CA SER A 135 7.76 -13.78 -4.23
C SER A 135 6.75 -13.45 -3.14
N VAL A 136 5.48 -13.70 -3.42
CA VAL A 136 4.39 -13.54 -2.46
C VAL A 136 3.80 -14.91 -2.15
N GLY A 137 3.41 -15.13 -0.89
CA GLY A 137 2.68 -16.33 -0.50
C GLY A 137 2.00 -16.20 0.84
N CYS A 138 1.00 -17.03 1.09
CA CYS A 138 0.26 -17.10 2.33
C CYS A 138 0.94 -18.00 3.37
N LEU A 139 1.05 -17.48 4.59
CA LEU A 139 1.52 -18.19 5.76
C LEU A 139 0.41 -19.09 6.31
N TYR A 140 0.76 -20.36 6.53
CA TYR A 140 -0.11 -21.34 7.16
C TYR A 140 0.24 -21.51 8.64
N ASN A 141 -0.71 -21.20 9.53
CA ASN A 141 -0.51 -21.13 10.97
C ASN A 141 0.02 -22.43 11.58
N SER A 142 -0.51 -23.60 11.19
CA SER A 142 -0.17 -24.86 11.86
C SER A 142 1.29 -25.30 11.65
N ASN A 143 1.96 -24.85 10.61
CA ASN A 143 3.34 -25.22 10.34
C ASN A 143 4.28 -24.04 10.03
N LEU A 144 3.74 -22.83 10.02
CA LEU A 144 4.43 -21.57 9.78
C LEU A 144 5.25 -21.58 8.48
N LYS A 145 4.71 -22.22 7.43
CA LYS A 145 5.27 -22.26 6.07
C LYS A 145 4.42 -21.47 5.10
N PHE A 146 5.05 -21.03 4.01
CA PHE A 146 4.39 -20.27 2.96
C PHE A 146 3.92 -21.17 1.81
N TYR A 147 2.71 -20.89 1.34
CA TYR A 147 2.04 -21.54 0.23
C TYR A 147 1.40 -20.47 -0.65
N GLN A 148 1.30 -20.69 -1.96
CA GLN A 148 0.44 -19.85 -2.79
C GLN A 148 -1.01 -20.03 -2.35
N ALA A 149 -1.79 -18.95 -2.27
CA ALA A 149 -3.18 -18.97 -1.85
C ALA A 149 -3.98 -20.02 -2.63
N GLU A 150 -3.89 -19.99 -3.97
CA GLU A 150 -4.59 -20.94 -4.85
C GLU A 150 -4.30 -22.41 -4.48
N LYS A 151 -3.02 -22.73 -4.19
CA LYS A 151 -2.60 -24.08 -3.80
C LYS A 151 -3.08 -24.44 -2.41
N ALA A 152 -3.08 -23.51 -1.46
CA ALA A 152 -3.59 -23.76 -0.12
C ALA A 152 -5.10 -24.01 -0.15
N ILE A 153 -5.84 -23.18 -0.90
CA ILE A 153 -7.29 -23.28 -1.10
C ILE A 153 -7.65 -24.60 -1.79
N ALA A 154 -6.99 -24.93 -2.90
CA ALA A 154 -7.25 -26.18 -3.64
C ALA A 154 -6.98 -27.44 -2.80
N ASN A 155 -6.10 -27.36 -1.80
CA ASN A 155 -5.79 -28.44 -0.88
C ASN A 155 -6.66 -28.45 0.39
N GLY A 156 -7.69 -27.60 0.48
CA GLY A 156 -8.60 -27.53 1.63
C GLY A 156 -7.94 -26.97 2.90
N LYS A 157 -6.89 -26.15 2.77
CA LYS A 157 -6.12 -25.57 3.88
C LYS A 157 -6.47 -24.12 4.18
N LEU A 158 -7.70 -23.71 3.86
CA LEU A 158 -8.14 -22.33 4.01
C LEU A 158 -8.12 -21.88 5.47
N GLU A 159 -8.74 -22.65 6.37
CA GLU A 159 -8.90 -22.32 7.80
C GLU A 159 -7.57 -22.12 8.55
N GLY A 160 -6.45 -22.59 7.99
CA GLY A 160 -5.14 -22.42 8.60
C GLY A 160 -4.31 -21.29 7.99
N LEU A 161 -4.80 -20.54 7.00
CA LEU A 161 -4.12 -19.34 6.52
C LEU A 161 -4.23 -18.23 7.57
N CYS A 162 -3.14 -17.50 7.81
CA CYS A 162 -3.12 -16.44 8.84
C CYS A 162 -2.53 -15.11 8.38
N ALA A 163 -1.65 -15.13 7.38
CA ALA A 163 -1.01 -13.92 6.84
C ALA A 163 -0.59 -14.14 5.39
N THR A 164 -0.23 -13.07 4.68
CA THR A 164 0.41 -13.12 3.37
C THR A 164 1.73 -12.36 3.43
N GLY A 165 2.83 -12.97 3.00
CA GLY A 165 4.16 -12.37 3.08
C GLY A 165 4.78 -12.09 1.74
N VAL A 166 5.56 -11.00 1.69
CA VAL A 166 6.53 -10.74 0.61
C VAL A 166 7.88 -11.28 1.07
N MET A 167 8.52 -12.09 0.23
CA MET A 167 9.74 -12.79 0.57
C MET A 167 10.77 -12.69 -0.54
N LEU A 168 12.05 -12.80 -0.19
CA LEU A 168 13.12 -12.94 -1.17
C LEU A 168 13.01 -14.26 -1.95
N ASN A 169 13.17 -14.15 -3.27
CA ASN A 169 13.30 -15.30 -4.14
C ASN A 169 14.58 -16.05 -3.81
N ASN A 170 14.43 -17.26 -3.28
CA ASN A 170 15.56 -18.14 -3.02
C ASN A 170 15.33 -19.51 -3.67
N PRO A 171 16.10 -19.88 -4.71
CA PRO A 171 15.91 -21.16 -5.39
C PRO A 171 16.17 -22.37 -4.48
N ARG A 172 16.91 -22.20 -3.38
CA ARG A 172 17.13 -23.28 -2.38
C ARG A 172 15.92 -23.45 -1.46
N HIS A 173 15.09 -22.43 -1.32
CA HIS A 173 13.95 -22.39 -0.41
C HIS A 173 12.73 -21.76 -1.12
N PRO A 174 12.14 -22.47 -2.10
CA PRO A 174 11.04 -21.94 -2.91
C PRO A 174 9.76 -21.70 -2.11
N HIS A 175 9.62 -22.32 -0.93
CA HIS A 175 8.49 -22.13 0.00
C HIS A 175 8.76 -21.06 1.06
N GLY A 176 9.78 -20.21 0.86
CA GLY A 176 10.15 -19.16 1.80
C GLY A 176 10.84 -19.68 3.06
N LYS A 177 11.55 -18.77 3.72
CA LYS A 177 12.03 -18.93 5.09
C LYS A 177 11.77 -17.65 5.85
N TRP A 178 11.66 -17.75 7.17
CA TRP A 178 11.40 -16.60 8.04
C TRP A 178 12.45 -15.48 7.92
N ASP A 179 13.70 -15.83 7.65
CA ASP A 179 14.79 -14.86 7.44
C ASP A 179 14.78 -14.20 6.06
N HIS A 180 13.92 -14.65 5.14
CA HIS A 180 13.73 -14.05 3.81
C HIS A 180 12.52 -13.12 3.74
N ILE A 181 11.72 -13.00 4.79
CA ILE A 181 10.49 -12.20 4.78
C ILE A 181 10.85 -10.72 4.86
N LEU A 182 10.33 -9.93 3.92
CA LEU A 182 10.42 -8.47 3.92
C LEU A 182 9.32 -7.87 4.80
N GLU A 183 8.08 -8.27 4.54
CA GLU A 183 6.87 -7.80 5.21
C GLU A 183 5.81 -8.91 5.27
N LEU A 184 4.86 -8.76 6.20
CA LEU A 184 3.67 -9.60 6.32
C LEU A 184 2.42 -8.74 6.34
N ALA A 185 1.38 -9.17 5.63
CA ALA A 185 0.03 -8.64 5.71
C ALA A 185 -0.87 -9.59 6.49
N LEU A 186 -1.46 -9.12 7.58
CA LEU A 186 -2.43 -9.83 8.38
C LEU A 186 -3.84 -9.51 7.88
N LEU A 187 -4.50 -10.53 7.33
CA LEU A 187 -5.92 -10.44 7.00
C LEU A 187 -6.72 -10.72 8.27
N ARG A 188 -7.33 -9.69 8.83
CA ARG A 188 -8.17 -9.79 10.02
C ARG A 188 -9.53 -9.13 9.75
N PRO A 189 -10.64 -9.75 10.15
CA PRO A 189 -11.93 -9.08 10.05
C PRO A 189 -11.97 -7.89 11.03
N ASP A 190 -12.66 -6.82 10.62
CA ASP A 190 -12.95 -5.66 11.46
C ASP A 190 -11.72 -5.09 12.18
N ILE A 191 -10.64 -4.82 11.43
CA ILE A 191 -9.38 -4.35 12.03
C ILE A 191 -9.58 -3.08 12.85
N GLY A 192 -10.49 -2.18 12.47
CA GLY A 192 -10.76 -0.95 13.21
C GLY A 192 -11.96 -1.08 14.16
N SER A 193 -11.79 -0.66 15.42
CA SER A 193 -12.96 -0.52 16.31
C SER A 193 -13.91 0.56 15.77
N LEU A 194 -15.23 0.29 15.83
CA LEU A 194 -16.31 1.24 15.51
C LEU A 194 -16.40 2.38 16.56
N ALA A 195 -15.29 3.03 16.88
CA ALA A 195 -15.31 4.25 17.67
C ALA A 195 -15.85 5.38 16.77
N VAL A 196 -17.07 5.85 17.09
CA VAL A 196 -17.69 7.02 16.46
C VAL A 196 -16.85 8.25 16.84
N GLY A 197 -15.90 8.61 15.98
CA GLY A 197 -15.05 9.79 16.17
C GLY A 197 -13.67 9.63 15.53
N SER A 198 -13.49 10.30 14.39
CA SER A 198 -12.29 10.66 13.62
C SER A 198 -11.00 9.81 13.58
N ASN A 199 -10.80 8.73 14.34
CA ASN A 199 -9.58 7.91 14.28
C ASN A 199 -9.90 6.44 14.59
N ARG A 200 -10.11 5.64 13.54
CA ARG A 200 -10.20 4.18 13.67
C ARG A 200 -8.83 3.63 14.07
N LYS A 201 -8.77 2.98 15.23
CA LYS A 201 -7.56 2.33 15.75
C LYS A 201 -7.71 0.82 15.63
N PRO A 202 -6.60 0.09 15.41
CA PRO A 202 -6.64 -1.36 15.48
C PRO A 202 -6.99 -1.84 16.88
N SER A 203 -7.68 -2.97 17.00
CA SER A 203 -7.92 -3.61 18.30
C SER A 203 -6.61 -4.11 18.92
N LEU A 204 -6.55 -4.17 20.25
CA LEU A 204 -5.35 -4.61 20.97
C LEU A 204 -4.93 -6.04 20.60
N SER A 205 -5.91 -6.92 20.33
CA SER A 205 -5.66 -8.28 19.83
C SER A 205 -4.95 -8.28 18.47
N VAL A 206 -5.37 -7.42 17.53
CA VAL A 206 -4.71 -7.28 16.22
C VAL A 206 -3.30 -6.71 16.36
N ILE A 207 -3.09 -5.78 17.31
CA ILE A 207 -1.75 -5.28 17.63
C ILE A 207 -0.89 -6.40 18.21
N GLY A 208 -1.41 -7.21 19.14
CA GLY A 208 -0.72 -8.36 19.73
C GLY A 208 -0.25 -9.37 18.68
N ASP A 209 -1.11 -9.72 17.73
CA ASP A 209 -0.77 -10.55 16.58
C ASP A 209 0.36 -9.92 15.74
N ALA A 210 0.26 -8.62 15.43
CA ALA A 210 1.29 -7.92 14.67
C ALA A 210 2.63 -7.93 15.38
N LEU A 211 2.66 -7.70 16.70
CA LEU A 211 3.88 -7.73 17.50
C LEU A 211 4.48 -9.14 17.55
N PHE A 212 3.65 -10.18 17.65
CA PHE A 212 4.10 -11.57 17.57
C PHE A 212 4.85 -11.85 16.27
N TYR A 213 4.24 -11.54 15.12
CA TYR A 213 4.86 -11.78 13.82
C TYR A 213 6.11 -10.92 13.60
N ALA A 214 6.08 -9.66 14.03
CA ALA A 214 7.22 -8.76 13.94
C ALA A 214 8.43 -9.28 14.73
N LEU A 215 8.24 -9.66 16.00
CA LEU A 215 9.30 -10.23 16.82
C LEU A 215 9.83 -11.53 16.21
N ARG A 216 8.94 -12.38 15.68
CA ARG A 216 9.34 -13.60 14.98
C ARG A 216 10.22 -13.33 13.76
N MET A 217 9.90 -12.29 12.98
CA MET A 217 10.72 -11.86 11.84
C MET A 217 12.09 -11.34 12.32
N LEU A 218 12.15 -10.49 13.34
CA LEU A 218 13.39 -9.97 13.90
C LEU A 218 14.28 -11.09 14.48
N LEU A 219 13.68 -12.06 15.18
CA LEU A 219 14.38 -13.25 15.68
C LEU A 219 14.93 -14.10 14.53
N ALA A 220 14.15 -14.32 13.47
CA ALA A 220 14.61 -15.08 12.32
C ALA A 220 15.77 -14.39 11.59
N ARG A 221 15.70 -13.06 11.41
CA ARG A 221 16.78 -12.26 10.82
C ARG A 221 18.06 -12.31 11.67
N SER A 222 17.94 -12.19 12.98
CA SER A 222 19.10 -12.26 13.90
C SER A 222 19.73 -13.66 14.01
N LEU A 223 18.93 -14.72 13.82
CA LEU A 223 19.41 -16.10 13.74
C LEU A 223 20.04 -16.45 12.39
N SER A 224 19.71 -15.71 11.33
CA SER A 224 20.26 -15.94 10.02
C SER A 224 21.72 -15.53 9.97
N ARG A 225 22.53 -16.33 9.29
CA ARG A 225 23.92 -15.98 8.95
C ARG A 225 24.00 -15.08 7.73
N LEU A 226 22.86 -14.79 7.10
CA LEU A 226 22.77 -14.06 5.85
C LEU A 226 22.34 -12.64 6.19
N SER A 227 23.26 -11.68 5.99
CA SER A 227 22.99 -10.26 6.12
C SER A 227 22.32 -9.75 4.85
N PHE A 228 21.06 -10.14 4.62
CA PHE A 228 20.29 -9.65 3.47
C PHE A 228 19.83 -8.21 3.64
N PHE A 229 19.61 -7.79 4.88
CA PHE A 229 19.08 -6.48 5.22
C PHE A 229 20.19 -5.56 5.72
N GLN A 230 20.18 -4.31 5.26
CA GLN A 230 21.10 -3.28 5.76
C GLN A 230 20.75 -2.86 7.19
N ASP A 231 19.45 -2.77 7.48
CA ASP A 231 18.90 -2.64 8.83
C ASP A 231 18.01 -3.85 9.13
N SER A 232 18.47 -4.71 10.04
CA SER A 232 17.72 -5.89 10.49
C SER A 232 16.84 -5.63 11.71
N SER A 233 16.84 -4.40 12.25
CA SER A 233 16.15 -4.04 13.49
C SER A 233 14.73 -3.51 13.30
N THR A 234 14.35 -3.24 12.05
CA THR A 234 13.04 -2.66 11.69
C THR A 234 12.21 -3.65 10.89
N VAL A 235 10.93 -3.79 11.23
CA VAL A 235 9.95 -4.63 10.51
C VAL A 235 8.64 -3.86 10.36
N PHE A 236 7.99 -4.06 9.21
CA PHE A 236 6.65 -3.57 8.93
C PHE A 236 5.68 -4.75 8.84
N ILE A 237 4.54 -4.62 9.52
CA ILE A 237 3.40 -5.53 9.42
C ILE A 237 2.22 -4.72 8.90
N LEU A 238 1.63 -5.17 7.80
CA LEU A 238 0.44 -4.60 7.20
C LEU A 238 -0.79 -5.22 7.84
N LEU A 239 -1.80 -4.41 8.14
CA LEU A 239 -3.10 -4.84 8.61
C LEU A 239 -4.09 -4.61 7.47
N VAL A 240 -4.88 -5.62 7.11
CA VAL A 240 -5.83 -5.54 6.00
C VAL A 240 -7.14 -6.19 6.40
N ASP A 241 -8.25 -5.53 6.07
CA ASP A 241 -9.58 -6.13 6.06
C ASP A 241 -10.25 -5.95 4.67
N SER A 242 -11.54 -6.28 4.57
CA SER A 242 -12.32 -6.17 3.33
C SER A 242 -12.46 -4.75 2.75
N GLN A 243 -12.13 -3.69 3.50
CA GLN A 243 -12.32 -2.29 3.13
C GLN A 243 -11.15 -1.36 3.49
N TYR A 244 -10.45 -1.66 4.56
CA TYR A 244 -9.49 -0.81 5.24
C TYR A 244 -8.14 -1.51 5.41
N GLY A 245 -7.14 -0.72 5.74
CA GLY A 245 -5.88 -1.24 6.23
C GLY A 245 -5.08 -0.21 7.00
N GLY A 246 -3.93 -0.66 7.50
CA GLY A 246 -2.99 0.14 8.25
C GLY A 246 -1.66 -0.58 8.39
N VAL A 247 -0.74 0.02 9.13
CA VAL A 247 0.64 -0.43 9.27
C VAL A 247 1.07 -0.37 10.73
N VAL A 248 1.69 -1.45 11.18
CA VAL A 248 2.42 -1.52 12.45
C VAL A 248 3.91 -1.59 12.10
N LYS A 249 4.66 -0.60 12.57
CA LYS A 249 6.11 -0.53 12.47
C LYS A 249 6.72 -0.87 13.82
N ILE A 250 7.65 -1.81 13.84
CA ILE A 250 8.37 -2.23 15.04
C ILE A 250 9.86 -2.06 14.79
N GLU A 251 10.53 -1.35 15.68
CA GLU A 251 11.98 -1.15 15.66
C GLU A 251 12.58 -1.60 16.99
N GLY A 252 13.63 -2.41 16.96
CA GLY A 252 14.29 -2.84 18.19
C GLY A 252 15.48 -3.76 17.97
N ASP A 253 16.44 -3.70 18.89
CA ASP A 253 17.60 -4.58 18.90
C ASP A 253 17.30 -5.85 19.71
N VAL A 254 17.08 -6.95 19.00
CA VAL A 254 16.83 -8.28 19.59
C VAL A 254 18.03 -8.81 20.39
N ASN A 255 19.24 -8.26 20.21
CA ASN A 255 20.38 -8.63 21.05
C ASN A 255 20.25 -8.17 22.50
N LYS A 256 19.30 -7.26 22.81
CA LYS A 256 18.98 -6.84 24.17
C LYS A 256 17.96 -7.76 24.86
N MET A 257 17.42 -8.73 24.13
CA MET A 257 16.46 -9.69 24.66
C MET A 257 17.14 -10.71 25.58
N ASP A 258 16.46 -11.06 26.68
CA ASP A 258 16.83 -12.23 27.46
C ASP A 258 16.29 -13.50 26.79
N PHE A 259 17.17 -14.50 26.63
CA PHE A 259 16.86 -15.76 25.96
C PHE A 259 16.68 -16.88 26.99
N ASP A 260 15.78 -16.67 27.95
CA ASP A 260 15.32 -17.74 28.84
C ASP A 260 14.33 -18.64 28.09
N VAL A 261 14.76 -19.87 27.87
CA VAL A 261 14.03 -20.91 27.15
C VAL A 261 12.81 -21.41 27.94
N ASN A 262 12.73 -21.13 29.24
CA ASN A 262 11.61 -21.51 30.10
C ASN A 262 10.50 -20.46 30.14
N ASN A 263 10.82 -19.17 29.92
CA ASN A 263 9.90 -18.04 30.07
C ASN A 263 9.83 -17.20 28.78
N VAL A 264 9.66 -17.89 27.65
CA VAL A 264 9.78 -17.31 26.30
C VAL A 264 8.85 -16.11 26.08
N TYR A 265 7.60 -16.20 26.54
CA TYR A 265 6.60 -15.13 26.33
C TYR A 265 6.78 -13.94 27.27
N GLU A 266 7.19 -14.17 28.52
CA GLU A 266 7.52 -13.11 29.48
C GLU A 266 8.73 -12.30 28.98
N CYS A 267 9.81 -12.98 28.56
CA CYS A 267 10.98 -12.33 27.97
C CYS A 267 10.64 -11.54 26.70
N ALA A 268 9.75 -12.06 25.85
CA ALA A 268 9.24 -11.38 24.66
C ALA A 268 8.46 -10.12 25.03
N ALA A 269 7.56 -10.21 26.01
CA ALA A 269 6.77 -9.10 26.48
C ALA A 269 7.64 -8.01 27.12
N GLU A 270 8.61 -8.38 27.95
CA GLU A 270 9.56 -7.42 28.53
C GLU A 270 10.40 -6.71 27.46
N TRP A 271 10.91 -7.45 26.47
CA TRP A 271 11.66 -6.85 25.37
C TRP A 271 10.80 -5.85 24.57
N ILE A 272 9.54 -6.19 24.29
CA ILE A 272 8.60 -5.29 23.63
C ILE A 272 8.43 -4.00 24.45
N LYS A 273 8.19 -4.14 25.77
CA LYS A 273 7.96 -3.00 26.67
C LYS A 273 9.18 -2.08 26.82
N MET A 274 10.39 -2.65 26.89
CA MET A 274 11.59 -1.92 27.30
C MET A 274 12.59 -1.64 26.17
N HIS A 275 12.52 -2.38 25.08
CA HIS A 275 13.57 -2.41 24.04
C HIS A 275 13.05 -2.26 22.62
N SER A 276 11.73 -2.07 22.44
CA SER A 276 11.12 -1.82 21.15
C SER A 276 10.51 -0.41 21.05
N THR A 277 10.46 0.12 19.84
CA THR A 277 9.69 1.30 19.47
C THR A 277 8.57 0.85 18.53
N ILE A 278 7.32 1.12 18.93
CA ILE A 278 6.14 0.70 18.19
C ILE A 278 5.42 1.94 17.67
N SER A 279 5.18 1.95 16.37
CA SER A 279 4.36 2.95 15.70
C SER A 279 3.21 2.27 14.96
N VAL A 280 2.01 2.82 15.08
CA VAL A 280 0.77 2.27 14.51
C VAL A 280 0.09 3.36 13.71
N SER A 281 -0.20 3.09 12.44
CA SER A 281 -0.92 4.03 11.57
C SER A 281 -2.42 4.06 11.90
N PRO A 282 -3.11 5.16 11.56
CA PRO A 282 -4.57 5.13 11.53
C PRO A 282 -5.07 4.09 10.51
N ILE A 283 -6.25 3.54 10.76
CA ILE A 283 -6.90 2.60 9.83
C ILE A 283 -7.69 3.38 8.78
N ASP A 284 -7.21 3.32 7.55
CA ASP A 284 -7.72 4.07 6.41
C ASP A 284 -8.23 3.15 5.30
N ARG A 285 -9.07 3.70 4.42
CA ARG A 285 -9.67 2.93 3.33
C ARG A 285 -8.63 2.53 2.29
N ILE A 286 -8.73 1.30 1.79
CA ILE A 286 -7.94 0.77 0.66
C ILE A 286 -8.88 0.43 -0.49
N TRP A 287 -9.98 -0.25 -0.17
CA TRP A 287 -10.89 -0.84 -1.14
C TRP A 287 -12.14 0.03 -1.29
N ASN A 288 -12.48 0.35 -2.53
CA ASN A 288 -13.74 1.02 -2.80
C ASN A 288 -14.94 0.07 -2.58
N LYS A 289 -16.18 0.56 -2.75
CA LYS A 289 -17.39 -0.24 -2.48
C LYS A 289 -17.52 -1.50 -3.37
N LEU A 290 -16.80 -1.53 -4.49
CA LEU A 290 -16.75 -2.62 -5.46
C LEU A 290 -15.57 -3.57 -5.22
N GLY A 291 -14.74 -3.31 -4.19
CA GLY A 291 -13.56 -4.12 -3.91
C GLY A 291 -12.33 -3.78 -4.73
N ASN A 292 -12.33 -2.69 -5.51
CA ASN A 292 -11.13 -2.29 -6.24
C ASN A 292 -10.21 -1.49 -5.31
N ALA A 293 -8.90 -1.78 -5.36
CA ALA A 293 -7.89 -0.96 -4.69
C ALA A 293 -7.86 0.44 -5.32
N ASN A 294 -7.90 1.47 -4.48
CA ASN A 294 -7.58 2.83 -4.92
C ASN A 294 -6.17 3.19 -4.45
N TRP A 295 -5.21 3.18 -5.37
CA TRP A 295 -3.79 3.38 -5.06
C TRP A 295 -3.45 4.77 -4.50
N GLY A 296 -4.32 5.77 -4.71
CA GLY A 296 -4.18 7.12 -4.14
C GLY A 296 -4.91 7.34 -2.81
N ASP A 297 -5.65 6.35 -2.30
CA ASP A 297 -6.24 6.47 -0.96
C ASP A 297 -5.13 6.37 0.10
N ILE A 298 -5.29 7.10 1.21
CA ILE A 298 -4.29 7.16 2.30
C ILE A 298 -3.93 5.77 2.82
N GLY A 299 -4.90 4.86 2.96
CA GLY A 299 -4.65 3.49 3.43
C GLY A 299 -3.77 2.71 2.44
N ALA A 300 -4.05 2.82 1.14
CA ALA A 300 -3.24 2.16 0.12
C ALA A 300 -1.81 2.75 0.09
N LEU A 301 -1.68 4.08 0.20
CA LEU A 301 -0.39 4.76 0.26
C LEU A 301 0.43 4.34 1.49
N GLN A 302 -0.19 4.18 2.66
CA GLN A 302 0.51 3.70 3.87
C GLN A 302 1.09 2.29 3.64
N LEU A 303 0.30 1.38 3.05
CA LEU A 303 0.76 0.03 2.73
C LEU A 303 1.90 0.06 1.70
N LEU A 304 1.72 0.79 0.59
CA LEU A 304 2.75 0.94 -0.44
C LEU A 304 4.04 1.54 0.11
N PHE A 305 3.94 2.53 1.01
CA PHE A 305 5.11 3.19 1.59
C PHE A 305 5.84 2.28 2.57
N ALA A 306 5.11 1.47 3.35
CA ALA A 306 5.70 0.40 4.13
C ALA A 306 6.43 -0.62 3.24
N THR A 307 5.82 -1.04 2.13
CA THR A 307 6.45 -1.92 1.14
C THR A 307 7.69 -1.29 0.51
N PHE A 308 7.64 -0.01 0.17
CA PHE A 308 8.80 0.73 -0.35
C PHE A 308 9.97 0.71 0.65
N HIS A 309 9.71 1.00 1.93
CA HIS A 309 10.73 0.95 2.97
C HIS A 309 11.25 -0.48 3.21
N SER A 310 10.38 -1.49 3.17
CA SER A 310 10.76 -2.91 3.24
C SER A 310 11.70 -3.31 2.09
N ILE A 311 11.43 -2.86 0.87
CA ILE A 311 12.30 -3.08 -0.30
C ILE A 311 13.62 -2.34 -0.11
N MET A 312 13.58 -1.08 0.33
CA MET A 312 14.78 -0.26 0.55
C MET A 312 15.71 -0.84 1.62
N GLN A 313 15.17 -1.44 2.69
CA GLN A 313 15.97 -2.15 3.71
C GLN A 313 16.79 -3.31 3.13
N TYR A 314 16.28 -3.95 2.07
CA TYR A 314 16.94 -5.05 1.37
C TYR A 314 17.82 -4.59 0.22
N ALA A 315 17.23 -3.88 -0.75
CA ALA A 315 17.87 -3.50 -2.01
C ALA A 315 18.76 -2.26 -1.90
N GLY A 316 18.71 -1.55 -0.77
CA GLY A 316 19.41 -0.28 -0.58
C GLY A 316 18.73 0.88 -1.28
N VAL A 317 19.48 1.95 -1.51
CA VAL A 317 18.97 3.20 -2.10
C VAL A 317 18.41 2.94 -3.51
N PRO A 318 17.19 3.40 -3.83
CA PRO A 318 16.61 3.24 -5.17
C PRO A 318 17.39 4.01 -6.24
N LYS A 319 17.27 3.58 -7.50
CA LYS A 319 17.87 4.27 -8.66
C LYS A 319 17.16 5.62 -8.93
N HIS A 320 15.87 5.69 -8.66
CA HIS A 320 15.08 6.92 -8.71
C HIS A 320 14.61 7.25 -7.30
N SER A 321 14.94 8.45 -6.78
CA SER A 321 14.37 8.91 -5.51
C SER A 321 12.89 9.29 -5.67
N ILE A 322 12.19 9.46 -4.55
CA ILE A 322 10.82 9.99 -4.55
C ILE A 322 10.80 11.37 -5.19
N GLU A 323 11.80 12.20 -4.89
CA GLU A 323 11.99 13.53 -5.45
C GLU A 323 12.22 13.50 -6.96
N ASP A 324 13.00 12.54 -7.47
CA ASP A 324 13.26 12.38 -8.91
C ASP A 324 11.97 12.01 -9.66
N LEU A 325 11.21 11.04 -9.14
CA LEU A 325 9.95 10.63 -9.74
C LEU A 325 8.87 11.73 -9.66
N ALA A 326 8.86 12.50 -8.58
CA ALA A 326 8.02 13.68 -8.43
C ALA A 326 8.39 14.78 -9.44
N ALA A 327 9.68 15.00 -9.71
CA ALA A 327 10.13 15.99 -10.69
C ALA A 327 9.74 15.62 -12.13
N ASP A 328 9.78 14.33 -12.47
CA ASP A 328 9.42 13.82 -13.81
C ASP A 328 7.92 13.54 -14.00
N HIS A 329 7.11 13.81 -12.97
CA HIS A 329 5.69 13.48 -12.93
C HIS A 329 4.89 13.97 -14.15
N SER A 330 5.04 15.24 -14.55
CA SER A 330 4.32 15.83 -15.69
C SER A 330 4.62 15.13 -17.02
N SER A 331 5.89 14.77 -17.23
CA SER A 331 6.36 14.06 -18.44
C SER A 331 5.75 12.66 -18.50
N ARG A 332 5.72 11.95 -17.37
CA ARG A 332 5.12 10.61 -17.26
C ARG A 332 3.61 10.63 -17.48
N LEU A 333 2.89 11.63 -16.94
CA LEU A 333 1.47 11.80 -17.23
C LEU A 333 1.22 12.09 -18.71
N GLN A 334 2.02 12.94 -19.33
CA GLN A 334 1.88 13.24 -20.76
C GLN A 334 2.12 11.98 -21.60
N THR A 335 3.15 11.20 -21.29
CA THR A 335 3.44 9.93 -21.95
C THR A 335 2.24 8.98 -21.86
N ARG A 336 1.61 8.84 -20.69
CA ARG A 336 0.40 8.02 -20.54
C ARG A 336 -0.81 8.54 -21.28
N ARG A 337 -1.01 9.86 -21.32
CA ARG A 337 -2.10 10.47 -22.08
C ARG A 337 -1.92 10.15 -23.56
N VAL A 338 -0.68 10.26 -24.07
CA VAL A 338 -0.34 9.88 -25.44
C VAL A 338 -0.54 8.38 -25.66
N GLU A 339 -0.09 7.50 -24.76
CA GLU A 339 -0.30 6.04 -24.88
C GLU A 339 -1.79 5.65 -24.97
N ARG A 340 -2.64 6.27 -24.13
CA ARG A 340 -4.09 6.07 -24.18
C ARG A 340 -4.68 6.57 -25.50
N GLN A 341 -4.29 7.76 -25.94
CA GLN A 341 -4.71 8.31 -27.23
C GLN A 341 -4.22 7.48 -28.43
N LEU A 342 -3.02 6.90 -28.34
CA LEU A 342 -2.44 6.05 -29.39
C LEU A 342 -3.13 4.69 -29.45
N GLY A 343 -3.55 4.15 -28.29
CA GLY A 343 -4.40 2.97 -28.20
C GLY A 343 -5.76 3.17 -28.87
N ASP A 344 -6.40 4.32 -28.59
CA ASP A 344 -7.68 4.69 -29.20
C ASP A 344 -7.56 5.01 -30.69
N ALA A 345 -6.46 5.63 -31.13
CA ALA A 345 -6.22 5.95 -32.54
C ALA A 345 -5.84 4.72 -33.39
N ARG A 346 -5.21 3.70 -32.79
CA ARG A 346 -4.86 2.43 -33.48
C ARG A 346 -6.01 1.44 -33.61
N ALA A 347 -7.13 1.65 -32.90
CA ALA A 347 -8.35 0.86 -33.10
C ALA A 347 -8.96 1.05 -34.51
N ASN A 348 -8.51 2.07 -35.27
CA ASN A 348 -8.94 2.35 -36.64
C ASN A 348 -7.83 2.19 -37.71
N GLY A 349 -6.87 1.29 -37.52
CA GLY A 349 -5.94 0.97 -38.61
C GLY A 349 -5.10 -0.29 -38.35
N ASN A 350 -5.19 -1.26 -39.26
CA ASN A 350 -4.32 -2.44 -39.36
C ASN A 350 -2.87 -2.12 -38.96
N GLY A 351 -2.49 -2.53 -37.75
CA GLY A 351 -1.15 -2.30 -37.20
C GLY A 351 -0.69 -3.51 -36.40
N LEU A 352 -0.05 -4.45 -37.11
CA LEU A 352 0.66 -5.60 -36.55
C LEU A 352 1.60 -5.15 -35.41
N PHE A 353 1.25 -5.45 -34.15
CA PHE A 353 2.23 -5.47 -33.06
C PHE A 353 2.33 -6.89 -32.49
N ARG A 354 3.52 -7.44 -32.70
CA ARG A 354 3.99 -8.78 -32.36
C ARG A 354 4.23 -8.84 -30.85
N TYR A 355 3.24 -9.29 -30.08
CA TYR A 355 3.50 -9.82 -28.73
C TYR A 355 4.21 -11.16 -28.88
N GLN A 356 5.51 -11.19 -28.58
CA GLN A 356 6.29 -12.42 -28.50
C GLN A 356 6.03 -13.07 -27.13
N GLN A 357 4.81 -13.57 -26.93
CA GLN A 357 4.44 -14.36 -25.76
C GLN A 357 4.81 -15.84 -26.04
N ARG A 358 5.85 -16.34 -25.39
CA ARG A 358 6.10 -17.78 -25.29
C ARG A 358 5.69 -18.26 -23.89
N SER A 359 4.47 -18.78 -23.78
CA SER A 359 4.12 -20.05 -23.11
C SER A 359 2.59 -20.21 -22.91
N VAL A 360 1.93 -20.85 -23.89
CA VAL A 360 0.98 -22.01 -23.78
C VAL A 360 0.21 -22.13 -22.43
N SER A 361 -1.12 -21.88 -22.28
CA SER A 361 -2.35 -22.56 -22.80
C SER A 361 -3.63 -21.83 -22.25
N PRO A 362 -4.89 -22.29 -22.47
CA PRO A 362 -5.66 -22.31 -23.72
C PRO A 362 -6.98 -21.48 -23.65
N GLU A 363 -7.40 -21.01 -24.83
CA GLU A 363 -8.79 -21.00 -25.32
C GLU A 363 -9.88 -20.29 -24.48
N ILE A 364 -10.02 -18.97 -24.71
CA ILE A 364 -11.32 -18.30 -24.60
C ILE A 364 -11.83 -18.13 -26.04
N VAL A 365 -12.93 -18.82 -26.36
CA VAL A 365 -13.66 -18.65 -27.63
C VAL A 365 -14.39 -17.31 -27.57
N GLU A 366 -13.90 -16.33 -28.31
CA GLU A 366 -14.66 -15.10 -28.59
C GLU A 366 -15.87 -15.48 -29.45
N VAL A 367 -17.07 -15.28 -28.88
CA VAL A 367 -18.31 -15.31 -29.64
C VAL A 367 -18.32 -14.06 -30.51
N GLN A 368 -18.43 -14.25 -31.83
CA GLN A 368 -18.57 -13.16 -32.79
C GLN A 368 -19.88 -12.41 -32.53
N ASP A 369 -19.79 -11.15 -32.14
CA ASP A 369 -20.92 -10.21 -32.18
C ASP A 369 -20.89 -9.48 -33.54
N ASP A 370 -22.01 -9.58 -34.26
CA ASP A 370 -22.21 -9.09 -35.61
C ASP A 370 -21.90 -7.58 -35.77
N GLU A 371 -21.16 -7.25 -36.82
CA GLU A 371 -20.78 -5.90 -37.21
C GLU A 371 -21.99 -4.99 -37.50
N VAL A 372 -22.26 -4.02 -36.61
CA VAL A 372 -23.07 -2.85 -36.96
C VAL A 372 -22.14 -1.73 -37.39
N LYS A 373 -22.10 -1.46 -38.71
CA LYS A 373 -21.48 -0.25 -39.28
C LYS A 373 -22.16 1.00 -38.70
N ILE A 374 -21.46 1.71 -37.81
CA ILE A 374 -21.85 3.06 -37.38
C ILE A 374 -21.15 4.05 -38.32
N GLU A 375 -21.91 4.66 -39.23
CA GLU A 375 -21.47 5.82 -40.00
C GLU A 375 -21.13 6.98 -39.06
N SER A 376 -19.95 7.56 -39.22
CA SER A 376 -19.50 8.74 -38.48
C SER A 376 -20.37 9.95 -38.84
N LYS A 377 -21.30 10.31 -37.95
CA LYS A 377 -22.15 11.50 -38.09
C LYS A 377 -21.35 12.75 -37.69
N GLU A 378 -21.46 13.80 -38.50
CA GLU A 378 -20.78 15.10 -38.38
C GLU A 378 -20.75 15.65 -36.93
N SER A 379 -19.58 16.07 -36.47
CA SER A 379 -19.42 16.87 -35.25
C SER A 379 -20.22 18.17 -35.38
N MET A 380 -21.23 18.36 -34.54
CA MET A 380 -22.10 19.54 -34.56
C MET A 380 -21.30 20.80 -34.17
N LYS A 381 -21.00 21.67 -35.13
CA LYS A 381 -20.38 22.98 -34.89
C LYS A 381 -21.46 23.97 -34.48
N LEU A 382 -21.33 24.54 -33.29
CA LEU A 382 -22.24 25.60 -32.83
C LEU A 382 -21.76 26.95 -33.38
N GLU A 383 -22.68 27.75 -33.93
CA GLU A 383 -22.36 29.06 -34.49
C GLU A 383 -22.65 30.19 -33.49
N VAL A 384 -21.94 31.31 -33.63
CA VAL A 384 -22.22 32.54 -32.87
C VAL A 384 -23.68 32.95 -33.10
N GLY A 385 -24.41 33.21 -32.00
CA GLY A 385 -25.84 33.50 -32.01
C GLY A 385 -26.73 32.29 -31.69
N SER A 386 -26.19 31.06 -31.71
CA SER A 386 -26.93 29.86 -31.31
C SER A 386 -27.28 29.91 -29.83
N VAL A 387 -28.48 29.44 -29.48
CA VAL A 387 -28.94 29.33 -28.09
C VAL A 387 -28.94 27.86 -27.67
N LEU A 388 -28.20 27.57 -26.60
CA LEU A 388 -28.08 26.25 -26.02
C LEU A 388 -28.91 26.20 -24.73
N TRP A 389 -29.77 25.20 -24.63
CA TRP A 389 -30.61 24.98 -23.46
C TRP A 389 -30.00 23.88 -22.61
N LEU A 390 -29.61 24.22 -21.38
CA LEU A 390 -29.07 23.27 -20.40
C LEU A 390 -30.12 23.00 -19.33
N GLU A 391 -30.41 21.73 -19.07
CA GLU A 391 -31.21 21.32 -17.92
C GLU A 391 -30.29 21.12 -16.71
N ASP A 392 -30.53 21.89 -15.65
CA ASP A 392 -29.93 21.69 -14.34
C ASP A 392 -31.05 21.35 -13.33
N SER A 393 -30.63 20.92 -12.14
CA SER A 393 -31.44 20.64 -10.95
C SER A 393 -32.49 21.72 -10.64
N ASP A 394 -32.21 22.98 -11.02
CA ASP A 394 -33.07 24.16 -10.81
C ASP A 394 -33.95 24.54 -12.01
N GLY A 395 -33.96 23.74 -13.09
CA GLY A 395 -34.74 23.97 -14.32
C GLY A 395 -33.90 24.15 -15.59
N GLN A 396 -34.57 24.48 -16.70
CA GLN A 396 -33.93 24.67 -18.01
C GLN A 396 -33.42 26.12 -18.16
N LYS A 397 -32.10 26.29 -18.28
CA LYS A 397 -31.44 27.61 -18.44
C LYS A 397 -30.87 27.74 -19.85
N GLY A 398 -31.12 28.89 -20.50
CA GLY A 398 -30.69 29.18 -21.86
C GLY A 398 -29.42 30.02 -21.92
N TYR A 399 -28.47 29.62 -22.76
CA TYR A 399 -27.20 30.32 -22.98
C TYR A 399 -27.01 30.63 -24.47
N ARG A 400 -26.78 31.90 -24.82
CA ARG A 400 -26.48 32.33 -26.18
C ARG A 400 -24.97 32.39 -26.40
N ILE A 401 -24.47 31.77 -27.46
CA ILE A 401 -23.06 31.80 -27.84
C ILE A 401 -22.74 33.17 -28.44
N ASN A 402 -21.78 33.85 -27.84
CA ASN A 402 -21.33 35.18 -28.24
C ASN A 402 -20.05 35.11 -29.08
N GLU A 403 -19.12 34.21 -28.73
CA GLU A 403 -17.83 34.11 -29.43
C GLU A 403 -17.36 32.65 -29.52
N VAL A 404 -16.64 32.34 -30.59
CA VAL A 404 -16.00 31.04 -30.82
C VAL A 404 -14.51 31.30 -31.06
N MET A 405 -13.65 30.71 -30.23
CA MET A 405 -12.20 30.84 -30.35
C MET A 405 -11.58 29.49 -30.63
N THR A 406 -10.72 29.39 -31.64
CA THR A 406 -10.00 28.15 -31.96
C THR A 406 -8.52 28.35 -31.72
N THR A 407 -7.93 27.53 -30.86
CA THR A 407 -6.50 27.57 -30.54
C THR A 407 -5.85 26.27 -30.99
N GLY A 408 -5.67 26.09 -32.31
CA GLY A 408 -4.93 24.99 -32.94
C GLY A 408 -5.45 23.55 -32.73
N GLU A 409 -5.70 23.15 -31.49
CA GLU A 409 -6.10 21.82 -31.03
C GLU A 409 -7.50 21.82 -30.37
N PHE A 410 -8.01 22.97 -29.92
CA PHE A 410 -9.33 23.09 -29.27
C PHE A 410 -10.16 24.28 -29.77
N THR A 411 -11.49 24.14 -29.70
CA THR A 411 -12.45 25.22 -29.97
C THR A 411 -13.23 25.55 -28.69
N TYR A 412 -13.14 26.80 -28.23
CA TYR A 412 -13.79 27.33 -27.04
C TYR A 412 -15.01 28.18 -27.43
N TYR A 413 -16.07 28.11 -26.64
CA TYR A 413 -17.32 28.82 -26.87
C TYR A 413 -17.63 29.73 -25.68
N ILE A 414 -17.70 31.04 -25.91
CA ILE A 414 -18.09 32.01 -24.90
C ILE A 414 -19.59 32.24 -25.04
N ALA A 415 -20.36 32.05 -23.98
CA ALA A 415 -21.81 32.21 -23.99
C ALA A 415 -22.31 33.03 -22.80
N SER A 416 -23.42 33.75 -22.99
CA SER A 416 -24.09 34.51 -21.92
C SER A 416 -25.53 34.04 -21.71
N HIS A 417 -26.04 34.19 -20.50
CA HIS A 417 -27.42 33.82 -20.18
C HIS A 417 -28.43 34.64 -20.99
N VAL A 418 -29.49 33.99 -21.48
CA VAL A 418 -30.49 34.64 -22.33
C VAL A 418 -31.36 35.62 -21.56
N GLU A 419 -31.61 35.38 -20.27
CA GLU A 419 -32.53 36.20 -19.45
C GLU A 419 -31.88 37.42 -18.78
N GLU A 420 -30.54 37.50 -18.73
CA GLU A 420 -29.80 38.67 -18.22
C GLU A 420 -28.69 39.12 -19.20
N PRO A 421 -29.04 39.82 -20.29
CA PRO A 421 -28.06 40.35 -21.23
C PRO A 421 -27.30 41.53 -20.59
N GLY A 422 -26.17 41.26 -19.96
CA GLY A 422 -25.31 42.31 -19.36
C GLY A 422 -24.34 41.83 -18.27
N ARG A 423 -24.52 40.62 -17.72
CA ARG A 423 -23.52 39.97 -16.87
C ARG A 423 -22.70 38.99 -17.69
N SER A 424 -21.54 39.44 -18.16
CA SER A 424 -20.51 38.57 -18.73
C SER A 424 -19.82 37.79 -17.62
N LEU A 425 -20.35 36.62 -17.29
CA LEU A 425 -19.69 35.63 -16.46
C LEU A 425 -19.78 34.29 -17.20
N PHE A 426 -18.73 33.49 -17.10
CA PHE A 426 -18.52 32.16 -17.69
C PHE A 426 -17.80 32.10 -19.05
N PRO A 427 -16.46 31.97 -19.06
CA PRO A 427 -15.80 31.23 -20.12
C PRO A 427 -16.18 29.75 -19.97
N LEU A 428 -17.04 29.24 -20.86
CA LEU A 428 -17.33 27.81 -20.95
C LEU A 428 -16.26 27.15 -21.82
N CYS A 429 -15.34 26.40 -21.22
CA CYS A 429 -14.47 25.50 -21.97
C CYS A 429 -15.27 24.23 -22.33
N TRP A 430 -15.58 24.07 -23.62
CA TRP A 430 -16.15 22.83 -24.14
C TRP A 430 -15.04 21.96 -24.71
N PHE A 431 -14.91 20.72 -24.21
CA PHE A 431 -14.12 19.68 -24.86
C PHE A 431 -15.07 18.73 -25.57
N SER A 432 -14.88 18.50 -26.86
CA SER A 432 -15.60 17.45 -27.58
C SER A 432 -14.90 16.10 -27.36
N SER A 433 -15.41 15.30 -26.42
CA SER A 433 -15.14 13.85 -26.38
C SER A 433 -16.49 13.13 -26.25
N PHE A 434 -16.83 12.32 -27.24
CA PHE A 434 -18.08 11.56 -27.30
C PHE A 434 -17.83 10.08 -27.04
N SER A 435 -18.63 9.49 -26.15
CA SER A 435 -18.91 8.05 -26.08
C SER A 435 -20.43 7.92 -25.97
N ALA A 436 -21.08 7.28 -26.95
CA ALA A 436 -22.51 7.00 -26.90
C ALA A 436 -22.74 5.50 -26.81
N GLY A 437 -23.35 5.06 -25.71
CA GLY A 437 -23.98 3.75 -25.58
C GLY A 437 -25.44 3.93 -25.22
N THR A 438 -26.32 3.42 -26.09
CA THR A 438 -27.77 3.17 -25.93
C THR A 438 -28.77 4.34 -25.97
N SER A 439 -29.90 4.00 -26.57
CA SER A 439 -30.95 4.84 -27.14
C SER A 439 -31.79 5.59 -26.10
N MET A 440 -31.33 6.76 -25.69
CA MET A 440 -32.11 7.94 -25.38
C MET A 440 -31.06 9.00 -25.05
N GLY A 441 -30.83 9.95 -25.96
CA GLY A 441 -29.71 10.90 -25.89
C GLY A 441 -29.75 11.74 -24.63
N ARG A 442 -29.08 11.28 -23.57
CA ARG A 442 -28.61 12.09 -22.45
C ARG A 442 -27.13 12.37 -22.69
N TYR A 443 -26.81 13.65 -22.76
CA TYR A 443 -25.44 14.15 -22.87
C TYR A 443 -25.02 14.60 -21.46
N GLU A 444 -23.98 13.99 -20.90
CA GLU A 444 -23.37 14.48 -19.67
C GLU A 444 -22.35 15.57 -20.01
N PHE A 445 -22.53 16.76 -19.43
CA PHE A 445 -21.63 17.89 -19.60
C PHE A 445 -20.87 18.16 -18.29
N VAL A 446 -19.54 18.26 -18.36
CA VAL A 446 -18.72 18.66 -17.22
C VAL A 446 -18.46 20.16 -17.30
N VAL A 447 -19.08 20.93 -16.39
CA VAL A 447 -18.83 22.36 -16.22
C VAL A 447 -17.74 22.55 -15.16
N SER A 448 -16.58 23.08 -15.54
CA SER A 448 -15.52 23.45 -14.60
C SER A 448 -15.52 24.97 -14.37
N SER A 449 -15.79 25.40 -13.14
CA SER A 449 -15.71 26.82 -12.75
C SER A 449 -14.32 27.14 -12.19
N SER A 450 -13.52 27.93 -12.91
CA SER A 450 -12.33 28.55 -12.33
C SER A 450 -12.70 29.95 -11.79
N LYS A 451 -12.70 30.12 -10.46
CA LYS A 451 -12.72 31.45 -9.83
C LYS A 451 -11.31 32.02 -9.93
N ALA A 452 -11.03 32.78 -10.98
CA ALA A 452 -9.85 33.64 -11.01
C ALA A 452 -10.12 34.90 -10.15
N TYR A 453 -9.26 35.14 -9.17
CA TYR A 453 -9.20 36.37 -8.39
C TYR A 453 -9.08 37.59 -9.32
N GLN A 454 -10.04 38.52 -9.25
CA GLN A 454 -9.84 39.91 -9.62
C GLN A 454 -10.02 40.75 -8.35
N ASN A 455 -8.90 41.20 -7.80
CA ASN A 455 -8.85 42.30 -6.85
C ASN A 455 -7.87 43.32 -7.42
N ILE A 456 -8.37 44.12 -8.36
CA ILE A 456 -7.77 45.39 -8.74
C ILE A 456 -8.96 46.33 -8.89
N ASP A 457 -9.20 47.15 -7.87
CA ASP A 457 -9.67 48.50 -8.12
C ASP A 457 -9.05 49.45 -7.10
N ASN A 458 -8.34 50.42 -7.66
CA ASN A 458 -7.92 51.64 -7.02
C ASN A 458 -9.17 52.39 -6.53
N ASN A 459 -9.11 52.90 -5.31
CA ASN A 459 -9.50 54.29 -5.03
C ASN A 459 -8.98 54.71 -3.65
N GLU A 460 -7.97 55.58 -3.68
CA GLU A 460 -7.87 56.72 -2.77
C GLU A 460 -9.27 57.40 -2.72
N THR A 461 -9.81 57.90 -1.62
CA THR A 461 -9.28 59.00 -0.80
C THR A 461 -10.31 59.24 0.32
N GLU A 462 -9.83 59.58 1.54
CA GLU A 462 -10.43 60.54 2.50
C GLU A 462 -11.83 60.25 3.12
N ARG A 463 -12.09 60.36 4.43
CA ARG A 463 -11.64 61.35 5.43
C ARG A 463 -11.92 60.84 6.85
N SER A 464 -10.92 60.93 7.71
CA SER A 464 -11.03 61.74 8.93
C SER A 464 -9.93 62.79 8.80
N ILE A 465 -10.22 64.08 8.91
CA ILE A 465 -11.34 64.75 9.61
C ILE A 465 -12.67 64.68 8.87
#